data_AF-A0A6B3IH17-F1
#
_entry.id   AF-A0A6B3IH17-F1
#
_cell.length_a   1.000
_cell.length_b   1.000
_cell.length_c   1.000
_cell.angle_alpha   90.00
_cell.angle_beta   90.00
_cell.angle_gamma   90.00
#
_symmetry.space_group_name_H-M   'P 1'
#
loop_
_entity.id
_entity.type
_entity.pdbx_description
1 polymer ?
#
loop_
_entity_poly.entity_id
_entity_poly.type
_entity_poly.pdbx_seq_one_letter_code
_entity_poly.pdbx_strand_id
1 'polypeptide(L)'
;IAHWVCHPGGPKVLRTVTEVLDLPDGALDVTWRSLADVGNLSSSSVLHVLRDTLEHRRPEPGTPGLLLAMGPGFCCELVLLRW
;
A
#
# COMPACT_ATOMS: atom_id res chain seq x y z
N ILE A 1 -13.40 -1.41 -1.64
CA ILE A 1 -12.04 -1.36 -2.24
C ILE A 1 -11.57 -2.81 -2.35
N ALA A 2 -11.17 -3.26 -3.55
CA ALA A 2 -10.72 -4.63 -3.76
C ALA A 2 -9.22 -4.81 -3.46
N HIS A 3 -8.42 -3.75 -3.65
CA HIS A 3 -6.95 -3.82 -3.54
C HIS A 3 -6.35 -2.59 -2.86
N TRP A 4 -5.24 -2.80 -2.16
CA TRP A 4 -4.58 -1.80 -1.32
C TRP A 4 -3.11 -1.67 -1.71
N VAL A 5 -2.67 -0.45 -2.01
CA VAL A 5 -1.27 -0.11 -2.30
C VAL A 5 -0.83 0.89 -1.25
N CYS A 6 -0.25 0.39 -0.16
CA CYS A 6 0.13 1.22 0.98
C CYS A 6 1.62 1.58 0.94
N HIS A 7 1.97 2.82 1.25
CA HIS A 7 3.34 3.24 1.49
C HIS A 7 3.95 2.45 2.67
N PRO A 8 5.12 1.80 2.51
CA PRO A 8 5.80 1.06 3.57
C PRO A 8 6.52 2.00 4.55
N GLY A 9 5.76 2.80 5.30
CA GLY A 9 6.31 3.76 6.27
C GLY A 9 7.02 3.10 7.46
N GLY A 10 6.67 1.85 7.75
CA GLY A 10 7.26 1.01 8.79
C GLY A 10 6.23 0.08 9.46
N PRO A 11 6.67 -0.90 10.27
CA PRO A 11 5.78 -1.93 10.81
C PRO A 11 4.66 -1.41 11.71
N LYS A 12 4.88 -0.28 12.40
CA LYS A 12 3.84 0.37 13.21
C LYS A 12 2.75 0.97 12.33
N VAL A 13 3.14 1.66 11.25
CA VAL A 13 2.21 2.30 10.31
C VAL A 13 1.34 1.24 9.63
N LEU A 14 1.94 0.16 9.12
CA LEU A 14 1.19 -0.90 8.44
C LEU A 14 0.18 -1.60 9.34
N ARG A 15 0.54 -1.87 10.61
CA ARG A 15 -0.40 -2.41 11.60
C ARG A 15 -1.54 -1.44 11.89
N THR A 16 -1.24 -0.17 12.13
CA THR A 16 -2.28 0.85 12.36
C THR A 16 -3.21 1.01 11.16
N VAL A 17 -2.70 1.00 9.93
CA VAL A 17 -3.54 1.05 8.72
C VAL A 17 -4.44 -0.19 8.63
N THR A 18 -3.90 -1.37 8.90
CA THR A 18 -4.65 -2.64 8.89
C THR A 18 -5.78 -2.61 9.91
N GLU A 19 -5.49 -2.18 11.15
CA GLU A 19 -6.45 -2.10 12.25
C GLU A 19 -7.52 -1.03 12.02
N VAL A 20 -7.13 0.19 11.65
CA VAL A 20 -8.07 1.32 11.52
C VAL A 20 -9.01 1.16 10.34
N LEU A 21 -8.56 0.52 9.25
CA LEU A 21 -9.37 0.28 8.07
C LEU A 21 -10.03 -1.10 8.04
N ASP A 22 -9.86 -1.90 9.10
CA ASP A 22 -10.37 -3.27 9.22
C ASP A 22 -10.03 -4.12 7.99
N LEU A 23 -8.75 -4.10 7.60
CA LEU A 23 -8.30 -4.77 6.39
C LEU A 23 -8.25 -6.29 6.60
N PRO A 24 -8.67 -7.09 5.59
CA PRO A 24 -8.55 -8.53 5.68
C PRO A 24 -7.08 -8.95 5.71
N ASP A 25 -6.83 -10.12 6.28
CA ASP A 25 -5.50 -10.72 6.32
C ASP A 25 -4.87 -10.77 4.92
N GLY A 26 -3.60 -10.39 4.87
CA GLY A 26 -2.82 -10.36 3.64
C GLY A 26 -3.13 -9.19 2.69
N ALA A 27 -4.04 -8.27 3.03
CA ALA A 27 -4.32 -7.08 2.20
C ALA A 27 -3.07 -6.24 1.90
N LEU A 28 -2.10 -6.21 2.82
CA LEU A 28 -0.86 -5.45 2.70
C LEU A 28 0.40 -6.32 2.48
N ASP A 29 0.26 -7.60 2.07
CA ASP A 29 1.43 -8.50 1.91
C ASP A 29 2.50 -7.94 0.96
N VAL A 30 2.08 -7.29 -0.12
CA VAL A 30 3.00 -6.69 -1.09
C VAL A 30 3.79 -5.54 -0.42
N THR A 31 3.10 -4.69 0.35
CA THR A 31 3.75 -3.63 1.13
C THR A 31 4.70 -4.18 2.20
N TRP A 32 4.31 -5.26 2.90
CA TRP A 32 5.16 -5.93 3.89
C TRP A 32 6.43 -6.52 3.28
N ARG A 33 6.32 -7.19 2.11
CA ARG A 33 7.48 -7.71 1.39
C ARG A 33 8.39 -6.58 0.93
N SER A 34 7.85 -5.53 0.32
CA SER A 34 8.63 -4.36 -0.09
C SER A 34 9.39 -3.73 1.08
N LEU A 35 8.74 -3.58 2.24
CA LEU A 35 9.39 -3.09 3.46
C LEU A 35 10.52 -4.01 3.93
N ALA A 36 10.34 -5.32 3.87
CA ALA A 36 11.35 -6.31 4.27
C ALA A 36 12.55 -6.36 3.30
N ASP A 37 12.28 -6.25 2.00
CA ASP A 37 13.28 -6.43 0.95
C ASP A 37 14.12 -5.16 0.72
N VAL A 38 13.49 -3.98 0.71
CA VAL A 38 14.15 -2.72 0.34
C VAL A 38 13.93 -1.56 1.31
N GLY A 39 13.11 -1.75 2.35
CA GLY A 39 12.87 -0.73 3.36
C GLY A 39 12.01 0.45 2.89
N ASN A 40 12.03 1.54 3.66
CA ASN A 40 11.38 2.79 3.30
C ASN A 40 12.30 3.65 2.44
N LEU A 41 12.01 3.70 1.14
CA LEU A 41 12.71 4.50 0.13
C LEU A 41 12.16 5.93 0.00
N SER A 42 11.50 6.46 1.04
CA SER A 42 10.79 7.73 1.00
C SER A 42 9.63 7.70 -0.02
N SER A 43 9.37 8.80 -0.72
CA SER A 43 8.22 8.99 -1.62
C SER A 43 8.10 7.95 -2.74
N SER A 44 9.21 7.39 -3.21
CA SER A 44 9.19 6.36 -4.27
C SER A 44 8.63 5.02 -3.79
N SER A 45 8.62 4.76 -2.48
CA SER A 45 8.25 3.44 -1.94
C SER A 45 6.86 2.98 -2.36
N VAL A 46 5.89 3.90 -2.41
CA VAL A 46 4.51 3.54 -2.81
C VAL A 46 4.42 3.16 -4.29
N LEU A 47 5.27 3.74 -5.13
CA LEU A 47 5.37 3.38 -6.55
C LEU A 47 6.05 2.03 -6.75
N HIS A 48 7.00 1.66 -5.88
CA HIS A 48 7.58 0.32 -5.86
C HIS A 48 6.53 -0.72 -5.48
N VAL A 49 5.72 -0.47 -4.44
CA VAL A 49 4.60 -1.36 -4.08
C VAL A 49 3.57 -1.43 -5.21
N LEU A 50 3.28 -0.33 -5.89
CA LEU A 50 2.38 -0.33 -7.06
C LEU A 50 2.92 -1.21 -8.19
N ARG A 51 4.21 -1.07 -8.54
CA ARG A 51 4.88 -1.94 -9.53
C ARG A 51 4.75 -3.41 -9.13
N ASP A 52 5.12 -3.75 -7.90
CA ASP A 52 5.12 -5.15 -7.43
C ASP A 52 3.68 -5.70 -7.37
N THR A 53 2.68 -4.86 -7.10
CA THR A 53 1.26 -5.22 -7.19
C THR A 53 0.86 -5.55 -8.63
N LEU A 54 1.30 -4.76 -9.61
CA LEU A 54 1.02 -5.01 -11.03
C LEU A 54 1.72 -6.27 -11.55
N GLU A 55 2.90 -6.59 -11.04
CA GLU A 55 3.69 -7.75 -11.49
C GLU A 55 3.30 -9.06 -10.79
N HIS A 56 3.00 -9.03 -9.50
CA HIS A 56 2.86 -10.26 -8.69
C HIS A 56 1.48 -10.49 -8.11
N ARG A 57 0.60 -9.49 -8.08
CA ARG A 57 -0.73 -9.60 -7.46
C ARG A 57 -1.76 -8.74 -8.19
N ARG A 58 -1.71 -8.76 -9.52
CA ARG A 58 -2.50 -7.87 -10.37
C ARG A 58 -4.00 -8.04 -10.09
N PRO A 59 -4.70 -6.96 -9.69
CA PRO A 59 -6.15 -6.92 -9.58
C PRO A 59 -6.90 -7.28 -10.85
N GLU A 60 -8.14 -7.73 -10.68
CA GLU A 60 -9.06 -7.93 -11.79
C GLU A 60 -9.38 -6.59 -12.48
N PRO A 61 -9.42 -6.56 -13.83
CA PRO A 61 -9.78 -5.35 -14.57
C PRO A 61 -11.14 -4.79 -14.15
N GLY A 62 -11.22 -3.47 -14.10
CA GLY A 62 -12.39 -2.71 -13.71
C GLY A 62 -12.60 -2.55 -12.21
N THR A 63 -11.86 -3.26 -11.36
CA THR A 63 -12.04 -3.22 -9.90
C THR A 63 -11.40 -1.97 -9.26
N PRO A 64 -12.01 -1.42 -8.19
CA PRO A 64 -11.45 -0.27 -7.48
C PRO A 64 -10.34 -0.69 -6.53
N GLY A 65 -9.22 0.04 -6.54
CA GLY A 65 -8.18 -0.07 -5.51
C GLY A 65 -7.85 1.29 -4.91
N LEU A 66 -7.15 1.28 -3.77
CA LEU A 66 -6.73 2.50 -3.08
C LEU A 66 -5.22 2.49 -2.90
N LEU A 67 -4.57 3.53 -3.43
CA LEU A 67 -3.18 3.85 -3.10
C LEU A 67 -3.17 4.89 -1.98
N LEU A 68 -2.37 4.64 -0.95
CA LEU A 68 -2.27 5.52 0.21
C LEU A 68 -0.82 5.76 0.62
N ALA A 69 -0.51 7.00 0.94
CA ALA A 69 0.79 7.41 1.47
C ALA A 69 0.62 8.42 2.61
N MET A 70 1.60 8.45 3.51
CA MET A 70 1.65 9.36 4.65
C MET A 70 2.97 10.12 4.66
N GLY A 71 2.95 11.40 5.03
CA GLY A 71 4.13 12.26 5.01
C GLY A 71 4.16 13.34 6.09
N PRO A 72 5.18 14.23 6.07
CA PRO A 72 5.34 15.33 7.01
C PRO A 72 4.10 16.23 7.08
N GLY A 73 3.86 16.83 8.25
CA GLY A 73 2.61 17.54 8.55
C GLY A 73 1.45 16.61 8.95
N PHE A 74 1.72 15.30 9.04
CA PHE A 74 0.73 14.24 9.19
C PHE A 74 -0.38 14.36 8.14
N CYS A 75 0.06 14.39 6.88
CA CYS A 75 -0.83 14.35 5.73
C CYS A 75 -1.00 12.90 5.27
N CYS A 76 -2.23 12.54 4.92
CA CYS A 76 -2.56 11.31 4.21
C CYS A 76 -2.99 11.67 2.80
N GLU A 77 -2.29 11.12 1.81
CA GLU A 77 -2.64 11.23 0.40
C GLU A 77 -3.30 9.93 -0.03
N LEU A 78 -4.45 10.05 -0.70
CA LEU A 78 -5.29 8.93 -1.10
C LEU A 78 -5.62 9.05 -2.58
N VAL A 79 -5.32 8.01 -3.36
CA VAL A 79 -5.65 7.96 -4.78
C VAL A 79 -6.55 6.76 -5.02
N LEU A 80 -7.79 7.02 -5.43
CA LEU A 80 -8.68 5.98 -5.93
C LEU A 80 -8.20 5.58 -7.33
N LEU A 81 -7.94 4.29 -7.48
CA LEU A 81 -7.45 3.69 -8.70
C LEU A 81 -8.52 2.74 -9.26
N ARG A 82 -8.48 2.53 -10.57
CA ARG A 82 -9.26 1.51 -11.26
C ARG A 82 -8.31 0.70 -12.12
N TRP A 83 -8.35 -0.63 -11.96
CA TRP A 83 -7.54 -1.55 -12.74
C TRP A 83 -8.15 -1.87 -14.10
#